data_AF-A0A497HZ73-F1
#
_entry.id   AF-A0A497HZ73-F1
#
_cell.length_a   1.000
_cell.length_b   1.000
_cell.length_c   1.000
_cell.angle_alpha   90.00
_cell.angle_beta   90.00
_cell.angle_gamma   90.00
#
_symmetry.space_group_name_H-M   'P 1'
#
loop_
_entity.id
_entity.type
_entity.pdbx_description
1 polymer ?
#
loop_
_entity_poly.entity_id
_entity_poly.type
_entity_poly.pdbx_seq_one_letter_code
_entity_poly.pdbx_strand_id
1 'polypeptide(L)'
;EKKRVARERRELINSFPRSKREEADAMLDELESFHKNMNRWGIYSFFFIALFFVSFGTGYVRLHPIFWVLAGIGIGGFAYTIGKTLIYSHRADRQKKKFRAFWLESQSKKVEE
;
A
#
# COMPACT_ATOMS: atom_id res chain seq x y z
N GLU A 1 0.77 8.21 18.56
CA GLU A 1 1.01 7.32 17.41
C GLU A 1 2.23 7.69 16.57
N LYS A 2 2.26 8.85 15.90
CA LYS A 2 3.41 9.27 15.05
C LYS A 2 4.76 9.25 15.79
N LYS A 3 4.78 9.67 17.06
CA LYS A 3 5.99 9.64 17.91
C LYS A 3 6.47 8.21 18.25
N ARG A 4 5.56 7.23 18.29
CA ARG A 4 5.85 5.82 18.57
C ARG A 4 6.44 5.14 17.35
N VAL A 5 5.82 5.33 16.18
CA VAL A 5 6.31 4.79 14.89
C VAL A 5 7.71 5.33 14.56
N ALA A 6 7.96 6.62 14.79
CA ALA A 6 9.28 7.21 14.60
C ALA A 6 10.35 6.64 15.55
N ARG A 7 9.95 6.25 16.77
CA ARG A 7 10.83 5.60 17.74
C ARG A 7 11.15 4.16 17.30
N GLU A 8 10.13 3.39 16.95
CA GLU A 8 10.29 2.01 16.44
C GLU A 8 11.15 1.98 15.16
N ARG A 9 10.96 2.94 14.25
CA ARG A 9 11.81 3.09 13.04
C ARG A 9 13.28 3.33 13.39
N ARG A 10 13.55 4.26 14.33
CA ARG A 10 14.91 4.56 14.79
C ARG A 10 15.56 3.37 15.48
N GLU A 11 14.83 2.64 16.31
CA GLU A 11 15.31 1.41 16.95
C GLU A 11 15.66 0.34 15.91
N LEU A 12 14.80 0.17 14.90
CA LEU A 12 15.05 -0.76 13.80
C LEU A 12 16.31 -0.39 13.01
N ILE A 13 16.48 0.89 12.65
CA ILE A 13 17.68 1.37 11.93
C ILE A 13 18.94 1.20 12.79
N ASN A 14 18.84 1.51 14.09
CA ASN A 14 19.96 1.36 15.01
C ASN A 14 20.40 -0.10 15.19
N SER A 15 19.52 -1.06 14.91
CA SER A 15 19.88 -2.48 14.91
C SER A 15 20.89 -2.86 13.81
N PHE A 16 20.97 -2.07 12.73
CA PHE A 16 21.91 -2.27 11.62
C PHE A 16 23.31 -1.67 11.91
N PRO A 17 24.39 -2.25 11.33
CA PRO A 17 25.72 -1.67 11.33
C PRO A 17 25.71 -0.26 10.74
N ARG A 18 26.56 0.66 11.26
CA ARG A 18 26.57 2.08 10.84
C ARG A 18 26.65 2.27 9.32
N SER A 19 27.44 1.45 8.63
CA SER A 19 27.63 1.48 7.18
C SER A 19 26.38 1.15 6.37
N LYS A 20 25.41 0.43 6.95
CA LYS A 20 24.19 -0.06 6.29
C LYS A 20 22.91 0.70 6.71
N ARG A 21 23.02 1.69 7.61
CA ARG A 21 21.86 2.40 8.16
C ARG A 21 21.13 3.27 7.14
N GLU A 22 21.86 3.98 6.28
CA GLU A 22 21.25 4.83 5.24
C GLU A 22 20.48 3.99 4.22
N GLU A 23 21.05 2.86 3.80
CA GLU A 23 20.40 1.91 2.89
C GLU A 23 19.14 1.29 3.53
N ALA A 24 19.22 0.91 4.81
CA ALA A 24 18.07 0.42 5.57
C ALA A 24 16.94 1.46 5.65
N ASP A 25 17.29 2.73 5.91
CA ASP A 25 16.34 3.83 6.04
C ASP A 25 15.61 4.10 4.70
N ALA A 26 16.37 4.11 3.60
CA ALA A 26 15.84 4.29 2.25
C ALA A 26 14.88 3.16 1.84
N MET A 27 15.22 1.89 2.14
CA MET A 27 14.32 0.75 1.87
C MET A 27 13.02 0.84 2.69
N LEU A 28 13.09 1.31 3.94
CA LEU A 28 11.92 1.52 4.78
C LEU A 28 11.04 2.67 4.26
N ASP A 29 11.64 3.76 3.79
CA ASP A 29 10.90 4.85 3.15
C ASP A 29 10.16 4.37 1.90
N GLU A 30 10.82 3.54 1.08
CA GLU A 30 10.18 2.97 -0.10
C GLU A 30 8.96 2.11 0.28
N LEU A 31 9.11 1.23 1.29
CA LEU A 31 8.01 0.41 1.83
C LEU A 31 6.86 1.25 2.40
N GLU A 32 7.15 2.34 3.12
CA GLU A 32 6.12 3.25 3.63
C GLU A 32 5.40 3.97 2.49
N SER A 33 6.13 4.40 1.46
CA SER A 33 5.56 5.03 0.27
C SER A 33 4.60 4.08 -0.47
N PHE A 34 4.94 2.79 -0.56
CA PHE A 34 4.05 1.78 -1.13
C PHE A 34 2.79 1.60 -0.30
N HIS A 35 2.91 1.51 1.03
CA HIS A 35 1.76 1.40 1.92
C HIS A 35 0.81 2.60 1.82
N LYS A 36 1.34 3.82 1.80
CA LYS A 36 0.55 5.05 1.63
C LYS A 36 -0.19 5.06 0.30
N ASN A 37 0.50 4.70 -0.79
CA ASN A 37 -0.11 4.63 -2.11
C ASN A 37 -1.19 3.53 -2.17
N MET A 38 -0.92 2.35 -1.63
CA MET A 38 -1.87 1.24 -1.59
C MET A 38 -3.12 1.62 -0.78
N ASN A 39 -2.97 2.31 0.35
CA ASN A 39 -4.10 2.79 1.14
C ASN A 39 -4.91 3.87 0.39
N ARG A 40 -4.24 4.79 -0.32
CA ARG A 40 -4.92 5.80 -1.15
C ARG A 40 -5.75 5.15 -2.26
N TRP A 41 -5.19 4.18 -2.98
CA TRP A 41 -5.92 3.45 -4.02
C TRP A 41 -7.04 2.57 -3.44
N GLY A 42 -6.84 1.99 -2.25
CA GLY A 42 -7.87 1.28 -1.51
C GLY A 42 -9.05 2.18 -1.11
N ILE A 43 -8.79 3.40 -0.65
CA ILE A 43 -9.87 4.37 -0.35
C ILE A 43 -10.68 4.70 -1.61
N TYR A 44 -10.01 4.90 -2.75
CA TYR A 44 -10.72 5.13 -4.02
C TYR A 44 -11.53 3.92 -4.46
N SER A 45 -11.04 2.69 -4.25
CA SER A 45 -11.82 1.50 -4.59
C SER A 45 -13.09 1.38 -3.72
N PHE A 46 -13.01 1.70 -2.43
CA PHE A 46 -14.19 1.78 -1.56
C PHE A 46 -15.18 2.86 -2.00
N PHE A 47 -14.69 4.03 -2.44
CA PHE A 47 -15.55 5.09 -2.97
C PHE A 47 -16.34 4.61 -4.21
N PHE A 48 -15.69 3.95 -5.16
CA PHE A 48 -16.36 3.43 -6.36
C PHE A 48 -17.33 2.29 -6.05
N ILE A 49 -17.02 1.43 -5.07
CA ILE A 49 -17.97 0.42 -4.56
C ILE A 49 -19.21 1.11 -3.97
N ALA A 50 -19.03 2.12 -3.12
CA ALA A 50 -20.14 2.84 -2.53
C ALA A 50 -21.00 3.53 -3.60
N LEU A 51 -20.37 4.16 -4.60
CA LEU A 51 -21.07 4.76 -5.74
C LEU A 51 -21.92 3.74 -6.51
N PHE A 52 -21.39 2.54 -6.72
CA PHE A 52 -22.12 1.44 -7.36
C PHE A 52 -23.34 1.02 -6.53
N PHE A 53 -23.17 0.80 -5.22
CA PHE A 53 -24.28 0.40 -4.35
C PHE A 53 -25.33 1.49 -4.16
N VAL A 54 -24.96 2.77 -4.14
CA VAL A 54 -25.92 3.88 -4.10
C VAL A 54 -26.74 3.91 -5.38
N SER A 55 -26.11 3.69 -6.54
CA SER A 55 -26.79 3.66 -7.83
C SER A 55 -27.78 2.48 -7.93
N PHE A 56 -27.37 1.28 -7.50
CA PHE A 56 -28.19 0.07 -7.56
C PHE A 56 -29.23 -0.04 -6.44
N GLY A 57 -28.85 0.27 -5.20
CA GLY A 57 -29.65 0.05 -3.99
C GLY A 57 -30.84 1.00 -3.86
N THR A 58 -30.81 2.13 -4.54
CA THR A 58 -31.91 3.10 -4.56
C THR A 58 -33.01 2.72 -5.57
N GLY A 59 -32.86 1.64 -6.34
CA GLY A 59 -33.85 1.18 -7.32
C GLY A 59 -33.95 2.05 -8.59
N TYR A 60 -33.25 3.19 -8.65
CA TYR A 60 -33.27 4.12 -9.78
C TYR A 60 -32.64 3.56 -11.07
N VAL A 61 -31.80 2.53 -10.98
CA VAL A 61 -31.29 1.80 -12.15
C VAL A 61 -32.43 1.22 -12.99
N ARG A 62 -33.57 0.85 -12.39
CA ARG A 62 -34.75 0.42 -13.17
C ARG A 62 -35.53 1.57 -13.81
N LEU A 63 -35.38 2.79 -13.29
CA LEU A 63 -36.21 3.94 -13.67
C LEU A 63 -35.55 4.83 -14.73
N HIS A 64 -34.22 5.01 -14.72
CA HIS A 64 -33.55 5.91 -15.66
C HIS A 64 -32.20 5.36 -16.18
N PRO A 65 -31.95 5.41 -17.51
CA PRO A 65 -30.71 4.94 -18.12
C PRO A 65 -29.45 5.71 -17.68
N ILE A 66 -29.59 6.94 -17.19
CA ILE A 66 -28.47 7.73 -16.63
C ILE A 66 -27.78 6.99 -15.47
N PHE A 67 -28.53 6.26 -14.64
CA PHE A 67 -27.95 5.51 -13.52
C PHE A 67 -27.15 4.28 -13.96
N TRP A 68 -27.35 3.79 -15.18
CA TRP A 68 -26.53 2.72 -15.76
C TRP A 68 -25.13 3.23 -16.08
N VAL A 69 -25.02 4.48 -16.55
CA VAL A 69 -23.74 5.14 -16.80
C VAL A 69 -22.97 5.32 -15.49
N LEU A 70 -23.63 5.78 -14.42
CA LEU A 70 -23.02 5.91 -13.09
C LEU A 70 -22.57 4.57 -12.51
N ALA A 71 -23.39 3.52 -12.67
CA ALA A 71 -23.00 2.17 -12.27
C ALA A 71 -21.79 1.63 -13.07
N GLY A 72 -21.75 1.90 -14.38
CA GLY A 72 -20.61 1.56 -15.23
C GLY A 72 -19.33 2.29 -14.83
N ILE A 73 -19.43 3.57 -14.47
CA ILE A 73 -18.31 4.36 -13.91
C ILE A 73 -17.86 3.77 -12.57
N GLY A 74 -18.80 3.36 -11.72
CA GLY A 74 -18.52 2.67 -10.46
C GLY A 74 -17.70 1.39 -10.66
N ILE A 75 -18.16 0.48 -11.52
CA ILE A 75 -17.45 -0.78 -11.80
C ILE A 75 -16.10 -0.52 -12.48
N GLY A 76 -16.05 0.36 -13.49
CA GLY A 76 -14.82 0.69 -14.21
C GLY A 76 -13.77 1.34 -13.31
N GLY A 77 -14.17 2.31 -12.49
CA GLY A 77 -13.33 2.96 -11.49
C GLY A 77 -12.84 1.97 -10.42
N PHE A 78 -13.71 1.07 -9.97
CA PHE A 78 -13.31 0.00 -9.05
C PHE A 78 -12.27 -0.94 -9.67
N ALA A 79 -12.50 -1.43 -10.89
CA ALA A 79 -11.57 -2.31 -11.60
C ALA A 79 -10.19 -1.65 -11.80
N TYR A 80 -10.16 -0.36 -12.16
CA TYR A 80 -8.92 0.39 -12.31
C TYR A 80 -8.17 0.54 -10.99
N THR A 81 -8.85 0.95 -9.93
CA THR A 81 -8.25 1.21 -8.62
C THR A 81 -7.73 -0.08 -7.97
N ILE A 82 -8.46 -1.19 -8.07
CA ILE A 82 -8.00 -2.48 -7.56
C ILE A 82 -6.84 -3.05 -8.38
N GLY A 83 -6.86 -2.87 -9.70
CA GLY A 83 -5.75 -3.25 -10.57
C GLY A 83 -4.46 -2.52 -10.21
N LYS A 84 -4.52 -1.20 -9.97
CA LYS A 84 -3.39 -0.42 -9.45
C LYS A 84 -2.93 -0.92 -8.09
N THR A 85 -3.86 -1.18 -7.17
CA THR A 85 -3.57 -1.70 -5.82
C THR A 85 -2.80 -3.02 -5.88
N LEU A 86 -3.19 -3.95 -6.77
CA LEU A 86 -2.52 -5.24 -6.97
C LEU A 86 -1.10 -5.09 -7.55
N ILE A 87 -0.91 -4.17 -8.50
CA ILE A 87 0.43 -3.91 -9.06
C ILE A 87 1.35 -3.34 -7.98
N TYR A 88 0.86 -2.40 -7.17
CA TYR A 88 1.62 -1.81 -6.08
C TYR A 88 1.91 -2.82 -4.96
N SER A 89 0.95 -3.68 -4.60
CA SER A 89 1.16 -4.73 -3.60
C SER A 89 2.22 -5.72 -4.05
N HIS A 90 2.20 -6.13 -5.32
CA HIS A 90 3.23 -7.02 -5.88
C HIS A 90 4.62 -6.38 -5.84
N ARG A 91 4.75 -5.07 -6.15
CA ARG A 91 6.04 -4.36 -6.05
C ARG A 91 6.50 -4.23 -4.60
N ALA A 92 5.59 -3.90 -3.69
CA ALA A 92 5.86 -3.82 -2.26
C ALA A 92 6.35 -5.17 -1.71
N ASP A 93 5.77 -6.28 -2.16
CA ASP A 93 6.13 -7.62 -1.69
C ASP A 93 7.54 -8.03 -2.15
N ARG A 94 7.94 -7.64 -3.38
CA ARG A 94 9.33 -7.80 -3.85
C ARG A 94 10.31 -6.99 -3.02
N GLN A 95 9.99 -5.74 -2.71
CA GLN A 95 10.86 -4.89 -1.88
C GLN A 95 10.94 -5.39 -0.44
N LYS A 96 9.83 -5.89 0.11
CA LYS A 96 9.81 -6.52 1.44
C LYS A 96 10.72 -7.75 1.49
N LYS A 97 10.72 -8.58 0.44
CA LYS A 97 11.63 -9.74 0.33
C LYS A 97 13.10 -9.29 0.28
N LYS A 98 13.42 -8.25 -0.49
CA LYS A 98 14.78 -7.67 -0.53
C LYS A 98 15.22 -7.13 0.83
N PHE A 99 14.36 -6.36 1.49
CA PHE A 99 14.64 -5.84 2.83
C PHE A 99 14.87 -6.96 3.85
N ARG A 100 14.08 -8.05 3.77
CA ARG A 100 14.27 -9.21 4.66
C ARG A 100 15.62 -9.90 4.42
N ALA A 101 16.02 -10.10 3.17
CA ALA A 101 17.32 -10.67 2.82
C ALA A 101 18.46 -9.77 3.33
N PHE A 102 18.36 -8.46 3.11
CA PHE A 102 19.31 -7.47 3.58
C PHE A 102 19.41 -7.44 5.12
N TRP A 103 18.29 -7.55 5.82
CA TRP A 103 18.26 -7.64 7.28
C TRP A 103 18.98 -8.89 7.79
N LEU A 104 18.69 -10.07 7.22
CA LEU A 104 19.34 -11.33 7.58
C LEU A 104 20.87 -11.28 7.34
N GLU A 105 21.31 -10.74 6.20
CA GLU A 105 22.74 -10.56 5.90
C GLU A 105 23.42 -9.62 6.91
N SER A 106 22.73 -8.55 7.30
CA SER A 106 23.25 -7.58 8.26
C SER A 106 23.34 -8.12 9.68
N GLN A 107 22.48 -9.08 10.05
CA GLN A 107 22.59 -9.79 11.33
C GLN A 107 23.73 -10.81 11.32
N SER A 108 23.93 -11.54 10.21
CA SER A 108 25.02 -12.53 10.07
C SER A 108 26.40 -11.89 10.26
N LYS A 109 26.65 -10.73 9.64
CA LYS A 109 27.94 -10.02 9.76
C LYS A 109 28.20 -9.46 11.16
N LYS A 110 27.14 -9.24 11.95
CA LYS A 110 27.24 -8.72 13.32
C LYS A 110 27.67 -9.79 14.34
N VAL A 111 27.68 -11.06 13.93
CA VAL A 111 28.12 -12.21 14.76
C VAL A 111 29.61 -12.54 14.50
N GLU A 112 30.15 -12.11 13.35
CA GLU A 112 31.56 -12.35 12.97
C GLU A 112 32.52 -11.24 13.41
N GLU A 113 32.02 -10.04 13.74
CA GLU A 113 32.78 -8.92 14.35
C GLU A 113 32.68 -8.94 15.88
#